data_AF-A0A183U5Q9-F1
#
_entry.id   AF-A0A183U5Q9-F1
#
_cell.length_a   1.000
_cell.length_b   1.000
_cell.length_c   1.000
_cell.angle_alpha   90.00
_cell.angle_beta   90.00
_cell.angle_gamma   90.00
#
_symmetry.space_group_name_H-M   'P 1'
#
loop_
_entity.id
_entity.type
_entity.pdbx_description
1 polymer ?
#
loop_
_entity_poly.entity_id
_entity_poly.type
_entity_poly.pdbx_seq_one_letter_code
_entity_poly.pdbx_strand_id
1 'polypeptide(L)'
;MKVLVVGNPANTNALICAKYAAPKIPERNFTAMTRLDHNRAIAQIAMKAGVGIGDVKDVIIWGNHSNTQFPDAKHAKVNKGGKEMDAYSAVNDNAWLQGEFINVRISLKKF
;
A
#
# COMPACT_ATOMS: atom_id res chain seq x y z
N MET A 1 -21.44 8.54 9.91
CA MET A 1 -20.75 7.28 10.28
C MET A 1 -19.78 6.87 9.18
N LYS A 2 -18.60 6.35 9.52
CA LYS A 2 -17.59 5.79 8.59
C LYS A 2 -17.23 4.37 9.04
N VAL A 3 -16.95 3.47 8.10
CA VAL A 3 -16.68 2.05 8.34
C VAL A 3 -15.36 1.65 7.67
N LEU A 4 -14.45 1.04 8.46
CA LEU A 4 -13.19 0.47 7.99
C LEU A 4 -13.22 -1.05 8.18
N VAL A 5 -13.09 -1.79 7.09
CA VAL A 5 -13.07 -3.26 7.10
C VAL A 5 -11.63 -3.77 7.07
N VAL A 6 -11.28 -4.57 8.07
CA VAL A 6 -9.95 -5.17 8.25
C VAL A 6 -9.97 -6.68 8.02
N GLY A 7 -11.07 -7.35 8.33
CA GLY A 7 -11.19 -8.81 8.22
C GLY A 7 -11.12 -9.27 6.77
N ASN A 8 -10.26 -10.25 6.50
CA ASN A 8 -10.10 -10.81 5.16
C ASN A 8 -11.29 -11.68 4.72
N PRO A 9 -11.67 -11.66 3.43
CA PRO A 9 -11.16 -10.81 2.34
C PRO A 9 -11.66 -9.36 2.43
N ALA A 10 -10.79 -8.40 2.74
CA ALA A 10 -11.20 -7.06 3.21
C ALA A 10 -12.03 -6.27 2.19
N ASN A 11 -11.59 -6.25 0.92
CA ASN A 11 -12.29 -5.54 -0.16
C ASN A 11 -13.70 -6.12 -0.40
N THR A 12 -13.82 -7.45 -0.44
CA THR A 12 -15.09 -8.15 -0.63
C THR A 12 -16.03 -7.95 0.56
N ASN A 13 -15.50 -8.04 1.79
CA ASN A 13 -16.27 -7.80 3.00
C ASN A 13 -16.80 -6.34 3.03
N ALA A 14 -15.99 -5.36 2.65
CA ALA A 14 -16.45 -3.96 2.54
C ALA A 14 -17.56 -3.79 1.50
N LEU A 15 -17.44 -4.41 0.33
CA LEU A 15 -18.47 -4.39 -0.70
C LEU A 15 -19.79 -5.01 -0.21
N ILE A 16 -19.72 -6.16 0.46
CA ILE A 16 -20.89 -6.83 1.03
C ILE A 16 -21.55 -5.95 2.09
N CYS A 17 -20.77 -5.41 3.04
CA CYS A 17 -21.28 -4.52 4.07
C CYS A 17 -21.99 -3.29 3.47
N ALA A 18 -21.39 -2.66 2.46
CA ALA A 18 -21.99 -1.49 1.80
C ALA A 18 -23.35 -1.84 1.16
N LYS A 19 -23.43 -2.97 0.44
CA LYS A 19 -24.67 -3.43 -0.20
C LYS A 19 -25.81 -3.66 0.79
N TYR A 20 -25.54 -4.33 1.91
CA TYR A 20 -26.59 -4.62 2.92
C TYR A 20 -26.94 -3.44 3.81
N ALA A 21 -26.03 -2.47 3.93
CA ALA A 21 -26.25 -1.24 4.67
C ALA A 21 -27.08 -0.20 3.88
N ALA A 22 -27.21 -0.37 2.56
CA ALA A 22 -27.96 0.53 1.71
C ALA A 22 -29.48 0.46 2.00
N PRO A 23 -30.22 1.57 1.86
CA PRO A 23 -29.74 2.93 1.58
C PRO A 23 -29.35 3.73 2.85
N LYS A 24 -29.36 3.10 4.04
CA LYS A 24 -29.20 3.80 5.33
C LYS A 24 -27.84 4.48 5.50
N ILE A 25 -26.80 3.91 4.90
CA ILE A 25 -25.44 4.42 4.99
C ILE A 25 -24.88 4.57 3.56
N PRO A 26 -24.36 5.75 3.18
CA PRO A 26 -23.75 5.94 1.87
C PRO A 26 -22.60 4.97 1.63
N GLU A 27 -22.56 4.34 0.45
CA GLU A 27 -21.53 3.35 0.07
C GLU A 27 -20.10 3.89 0.22
N ARG A 28 -19.89 5.18 -0.09
CA ARG A 28 -18.59 5.88 0.05
C ARG A 28 -18.03 5.89 1.48
N ASN A 29 -18.84 5.57 2.49
CA ASN A 29 -18.41 5.52 3.88
C ASN A 29 -17.80 4.15 4.25
N PHE A 30 -17.86 3.16 3.38
CA PHE A 30 -17.27 1.84 3.56
C PHE A 30 -15.93 1.77 2.84
N THR A 31 -14.88 1.41 3.57
CA THR A 31 -13.52 1.28 3.06
C THR A 31 -12.89 -0.03 3.51
N ALA A 32 -12.00 -0.59 2.69
CA ALA A 32 -11.19 -1.75 3.05
C ALA A 32 -9.75 -1.32 3.35
N MET A 33 -9.12 -1.94 4.35
CA MET A 33 -7.79 -1.54 4.80
C MET A 33 -6.68 -2.13 3.93
N THR A 34 -6.10 -1.32 3.05
CA THR A 34 -4.81 -1.58 2.36
C THR A 34 -3.63 -0.79 2.97
N ARG A 35 -3.90 -0.05 4.05
CA ARG A 35 -2.92 0.87 4.67
C ARG A 35 -1.70 0.13 5.23
N LEU A 36 -1.86 -1.08 5.75
CA LEU A 36 -0.74 -1.87 6.23
C LEU A 36 0.24 -2.22 5.10
N ASP A 37 -0.28 -2.50 3.90
CA ASP A 37 0.54 -2.84 2.76
C ASP A 37 1.27 -1.63 2.20
N HIS A 38 0.57 -0.49 2.18
CA HIS A 38 1.18 0.80 1.86
C HIS A 38 2.34 1.12 2.82
N ASN A 39 2.14 0.94 4.14
CA ASN A 39 3.20 1.14 5.13
C ASN A 39 4.38 0.17 4.93
N ARG A 40 4.12 -1.09 4.53
CA ARG A 40 5.17 -2.06 4.20
C ARG A 40 5.98 -1.63 2.97
N ALA A 41 5.31 -1.16 1.92
CA ALA A 41 5.96 -0.67 0.72
C ALA A 41 6.84 0.56 1.00
N ILE A 42 6.34 1.51 1.80
CA ILE A 42 7.13 2.66 2.31
C ILE A 42 8.39 2.18 3.04
N ALA A 43 8.25 1.24 3.98
CA ALA A 43 9.36 0.75 4.77
C ALA A 43 10.44 0.08 3.93
N GLN A 44 10.05 -0.67 2.89
CA GLN A 44 11.00 -1.32 1.99
C GLN A 44 11.74 -0.33 1.09
N ILE A 45 11.05 0.65 0.51
CA ILE A 45 11.69 1.70 -0.28
C ILE A 45 12.68 2.48 0.60
N ALA A 46 12.28 2.85 1.82
CA ALA A 46 13.13 3.57 2.75
C ALA A 46 14.41 2.77 3.09
N MET A 47 14.25 1.47 3.39
CA MET A 47 15.37 0.56 3.67
C MET A 47 16.30 0.43 2.47
N LYS A 48 15.75 0.25 1.27
CA LYS A 48 16.54 0.07 0.04
C LYS A 48 17.24 1.36 -0.40
N ALA A 49 16.62 2.52 -0.18
CA ALA A 49 17.20 3.83 -0.47
C ALA A 49 18.15 4.36 0.64
N GLY A 50 18.14 3.75 1.84
CA GLY A 50 18.96 4.16 2.98
C GLY A 50 18.50 5.46 3.64
N VAL A 51 17.19 5.66 3.76
CA VAL A 51 16.57 6.88 4.34
C VAL A 51 15.57 6.53 5.44
N GLY A 52 15.04 7.53 6.15
CA GLY A 52 13.97 7.33 7.11
C GLY A 52 12.63 7.03 6.43
N ILE A 53 11.72 6.30 7.09
CA ILE A 53 10.38 6.03 6.54
C ILE A 53 9.56 7.31 6.30
N GLY A 54 9.83 8.39 7.05
CA GLY A 54 9.19 9.69 6.88
C GLY A 54 9.67 10.44 5.63
N ASP A 55 10.77 10.00 5.02
CA ASP A 55 11.33 10.58 3.81
C ASP A 55 10.73 9.98 2.54
N VAL A 56 9.88 8.96 2.66
CA VAL A 56 9.22 8.29 1.53
C VAL A 56 7.74 8.65 1.51
N LYS A 57 7.24 9.13 0.36
CA LYS A 57 5.84 9.49 0.16
C LYS A 57 5.34 9.09 -1.22
N ASP A 58 4.04 9.24 -1.44
CA ASP A 58 3.37 9.02 -2.74
C ASP A 58 3.48 7.57 -3.27
N VAL A 59 3.71 6.61 -2.39
CA VAL A 59 3.59 5.17 -2.68
C VAL A 59 2.12 4.80 -2.82
N ILE A 60 1.76 3.97 -3.80
CA ILE A 60 0.36 3.59 -4.04
C ILE A 60 0.21 2.07 -3.96
N ILE A 61 -0.87 1.59 -3.36
CA ILE A 61 -1.26 0.18 -3.43
C ILE A 61 -2.51 0.07 -4.28
N TRP A 62 -2.41 -0.61 -5.41
CA TRP A 62 -3.54 -0.86 -6.30
C TRP A 62 -4.11 -2.26 -6.10
N GLY A 63 -5.44 -2.37 -6.23
CA GLY A 63 -6.14 -3.65 -6.27
C GLY A 63 -6.62 -4.15 -4.90
N ASN A 64 -6.48 -5.46 -4.69
CA ASN A 64 -7.05 -6.17 -3.56
C ASN A 64 -6.07 -6.25 -2.38
N HIS A 65 -6.54 -6.27 -1.14
CA HIS A 65 -5.74 -6.64 0.03
C HIS A 65 -5.44 -8.17 -0.03
N SER A 66 -4.47 -8.54 -0.86
CA SER A 66 -4.08 -9.92 -1.12
C SER A 66 -2.68 -9.98 -1.79
N ASN A 67 -2.24 -11.20 -2.16
CA ASN A 67 -1.02 -11.38 -2.95
C ASN A 67 -1.13 -10.89 -4.41
N THR A 68 -2.31 -10.43 -4.86
CA THR A 68 -2.52 -9.86 -6.20
C THR A 68 -2.58 -8.34 -6.19
N GLN A 69 -2.23 -7.70 -5.07
CA GLN A 69 -2.05 -6.26 -5.03
C GLN A 69 -0.93 -5.84 -5.98
N PHE A 70 -0.89 -4.56 -6.34
CA PHE A 70 0.24 -3.98 -7.05
C PHE A 70 0.80 -2.80 -6.25
N PRO A 71 1.95 -2.99 -5.55
CA PRO A 71 2.69 -1.90 -4.94
C PRO A 71 3.37 -1.07 -6.03
N ASP A 72 3.00 0.19 -6.12
CA ASP A 72 3.47 1.13 -7.14
C ASP A 72 4.43 2.14 -6.53
N ALA A 73 5.69 2.08 -7.00
CA ALA A 73 6.75 3.01 -6.65
C ALA A 73 7.01 4.07 -7.74
N LYS A 74 6.29 4.03 -8.88
CA LYS A 74 6.52 4.96 -10.01
C LYS A 74 6.24 6.42 -9.63
N HIS A 75 5.23 6.62 -8.78
CA HIS A 75 4.87 7.95 -8.27
C HIS A 75 5.52 8.27 -6.93
N ALA A 76 6.21 7.30 -6.33
CA ALA A 76 6.82 7.47 -5.03
C ALA A 76 8.00 8.44 -5.10
N LYS A 77 8.11 9.25 -4.06
CA LYS A 77 9.18 10.23 -3.89
C LYS A 77 9.96 9.93 -2.63
N VAL A 78 11.26 10.19 -2.69
CA VAL A 78 12.21 9.95 -1.60
C VAL A 78 13.00 11.23 -1.36
N ASN A 79 13.02 11.70 -0.12
CA ASN A 79 13.93 12.75 0.32
C ASN A 79 15.25 12.12 0.77
N LYS A 80 16.33 12.38 0.03
CA LYS A 80 17.66 11.86 0.35
C LYS A 80 18.65 13.02 0.45
N GLY A 81 19.15 13.26 1.66
CA GLY A 81 20.07 14.37 1.92
C GLY A 81 19.45 15.76 1.70
N GLY A 82 18.15 15.93 1.98
CA GLY A 82 17.44 17.19 1.81
C GLY A 82 16.94 17.46 0.39
N LYS A 83 17.19 16.55 -0.56
CA LYS A 83 16.70 16.63 -1.93
C LYS A 83 15.63 15.58 -2.18
N GLU A 84 14.47 16.03 -2.64
CA GLU A 84 13.41 15.15 -3.14
C GLU A 84 13.77 14.63 -4.54
N MET A 85 13.62 13.32 -4.75
CA MET A 85 13.79 12.65 -6.03
C MET A 85 12.80 11.48 -6.16
N ASP A 86 12.64 10.94 -7.36
CA ASP A 86 11.79 9.76 -7.56
C ASP A 86 12.41 8.51 -6.94
N ALA A 87 11.55 7.55 -6.57
CA ALA A 87 12.00 6.32 -5.91
C ALA A 87 12.92 5.46 -6.78
N TYR A 88 12.77 5.48 -8.10
CA TYR A 88 13.64 4.74 -9.02
C TYR A 88 15.09 5.25 -8.95
N SER A 89 15.26 6.58 -9.00
CA SER A 89 16.56 7.24 -8.81
C SER A 89 17.13 7.03 -7.40
N ALA A 90 16.29 7.11 -6.36
CA ALA A 90 16.76 6.99 -4.98
C ALA A 90 17.22 5.58 -4.60
N VAL A 91 16.49 4.57 -5.09
CA VAL A 91 16.79 3.13 -4.89
C VAL A 91 17.88 2.65 -5.83
N ASN A 92 17.91 3.16 -7.07
CA ASN A 92 18.89 2.79 -8.10
C ASN A 92 18.98 1.28 -8.38
N ASP A 93 17.83 0.58 -8.30
CA ASP A 93 17.70 -0.86 -8.52
C ASP A 93 16.35 -1.17 -9.18
N ASN A 94 16.29 -0.97 -10.49
CA ASN A 94 15.06 -1.14 -11.27
C ASN A 94 14.56 -2.59 -11.29
N ALA A 95 15.48 -3.56 -11.28
CA ALA A 95 15.14 -4.98 -11.27
C ALA A 95 14.44 -5.35 -9.96
N TRP A 96 14.91 -4.82 -8.83
CA TRP A 96 14.25 -5.00 -7.54
C TRP A 96 12.87 -4.33 -7.50
N LEU A 97 12.75 -3.07 -7.97
CA LEU A 97 11.48 -2.33 -8.00
C LEU A 97 10.42 -2.99 -8.90
N GLN A 98 10.84 -3.62 -10.00
CA GLN A 98 9.95 -4.31 -10.94
C GLN A 98 9.76 -5.81 -10.63
N GLY A 99 10.46 -6.33 -9.62
CA GLY A 99 10.48 -7.75 -9.29
C GLY A 99 10.15 -7.98 -7.83
N GLU A 100 11.19 -8.03 -6.99
CA GLU A 100 11.07 -8.39 -5.58
C GLU A 100 10.12 -7.47 -4.81
N PHE A 101 10.18 -6.17 -5.04
CA PHE A 101 9.32 -5.18 -4.40
C PHE A 101 7.82 -5.46 -4.62
N ILE A 102 7.44 -5.77 -5.87
CA ILE A 102 6.05 -6.08 -6.24
C ILE A 102 5.63 -7.43 -5.65
N ASN A 103 6.54 -8.40 -5.61
CA ASN A 103 6.26 -9.78 -5.19
C ASN A 103 6.23 -9.98 -3.68
N VAL A 104 6.31 -8.91 -2.88
CA VAL A 104 6.22 -9.00 -1.43
C VAL A 104 4.88 -9.58 -1.03
N ARG A 105 4.94 -10.83 -0.57
CA ARG A 105 3.78 -11.58 -0.13
C ARG A 105 3.33 -11.03 1.22
N ILE A 106 2.09 -10.55 1.28
CA ILE A 106 1.39 -10.37 2.55
C ILE A 106 0.90 -11.74 3.02
N SER A 107 1.83 -12.65 3.33
CA SER A 107 1.45 -13.85 4.04
C SER A 107 1.47 -13.53 5.53
N LEU A 108 0.30 -13.51 6.16
CA LEU A 108 0.12 -13.51 7.62
C LEU A 108 0.68 -14.80 8.29
N LYS A 109 1.46 -15.63 7.59
CA LYS A 109 2.00 -16.90 8.08
C LYS A 109 3.25 -16.76 8.99
N LYS A 110 3.48 -15.60 9.60
CA LYS A 110 4.49 -15.43 10.64
C LYS A 110 3.94 -14.59 11.79
N PHE A 111 2.91 -15.12 12.43
CA PHE A 111 2.74 -15.12 13.89
C PHE A 111 2.27 -16.53 14.27
#